data_AF-K1S3M9-F1
#
_entry.id   AF-K1S3M9-F1
#
_cell.length_a   1.000
_cell.length_b   1.000
_cell.length_c   1.000
_cell.angle_alpha   90.00
_cell.angle_beta   90.00
_cell.angle_gamma   90.00
#
_symmetry.space_group_name_H-M   'P 1'
#
loop_
_entity.id
_entity.type
_entity.pdbx_description
1 polymer ?
#
loop_
_entity_poly.entity_id
_entity_poly.type
_entity_poly.pdbx_seq_one_letter_code
_entity_poly.pdbx_strand_id
1 'polypeptide(L)' 'DKQRYDTILAQADEVVTLQDGYTEGCFLRRNDYLLENSAFLMVYYDTVAIGGTFYTLKRAVEQKKKFANVCYNRR' A
#
# COMPACT_ATOMS: atom_id res chain seq x y z
N ASP A 1 -5.71 14.05 12.20
CA ASP A 1 -5.77 13.05 11.11
C ASP A 1 -6.41 13.56 9.83
N LYS A 2 -7.70 13.95 9.86
CA LYS A 2 -8.42 14.41 8.65
C LYS A 2 -7.73 15.58 7.93
N GLN A 3 -7.31 16.62 8.66
CA GLN A 3 -6.62 17.77 8.06
C GLN A 3 -5.31 17.39 7.37
N ARG A 4 -4.52 16.45 7.94
CA ARG A 4 -3.28 15.97 7.32
C ARG A 4 -3.58 15.21 6.03
N TYR A 5 -4.61 14.37 6.04
CA TYR A 5 -5.09 13.67 4.85
C TYR A 5 -5.52 14.66 3.76
N ASP A 6 -6.39 15.62 4.08
CA ASP A 6 -6.90 16.62 3.14
C ASP A 6 -5.76 17.46 2.54
N THR A 7 -4.76 17.80 3.36
CA THR A 7 -3.56 18.54 2.92
C THR A 7 -2.72 17.76 1.91
N ILE A 8 -2.53 16.45 2.11
CA ILE A 8 -1.79 15.59 1.17
C ILE A 8 -2.61 15.40 -0.11
N LEU A 9 -3.91 15.16 0.03
CA LEU A 9 -4.82 14.94 -1.11
C LEU A 9 -4.88 16.17 -2.03
N ALA A 10 -4.94 17.38 -1.48
CA ALA A 10 -4.99 18.61 -2.26
C ALA A 10 -3.70 18.92 -3.05
N GLN A 11 -2.59 18.25 -2.72
CA GLN A 11 -1.29 18.43 -3.39
C GLN A 11 -1.00 17.34 -4.43
N ALA A 12 -1.83 16.32 -4.55
CA ALA A 12 -1.60 15.22 -5.49
C ALA A 12 -1.88 15.67 -6.93
N ASP A 13 -0.99 15.31 -7.85
CA ASP A 13 -1.20 15.53 -9.29
C ASP A 13 -2.38 14.70 -9.85
N GLU A 14 -2.60 13.51 -9.27
CA GLU A 14 -3.66 12.59 -9.67
C GLU A 14 -4.33 11.95 -8.45
N VAL A 15 -5.66 11.82 -8.51
CA VAL A 15 -6.46 11.14 -7.51
C VAL A 15 -7.34 10.11 -8.21
N VAL A 16 -7.18 8.84 -7.83
CA VAL A 16 -7.97 7.72 -8.38
C VAL A 16 -8.82 7.09 -7.28
N THR A 17 -10.14 7.07 -7.50
CA THR A 17 -11.11 6.36 -6.64
C THR A 17 -11.54 5.07 -7.32
N LEU A 18 -11.21 3.92 -6.74
CA LEU A 18 -11.58 2.61 -7.29
C LEU A 18 -13.05 2.25 -7.04
N GLN A 19 -13.64 2.80 -5.97
CA GLN A 19 -15.05 2.64 -5.59
C GLN A 19 -15.43 3.68 -4.55
N ASP A 20 -16.68 4.18 -4.61
CA ASP A 20 -17.17 5.23 -3.71
C ASP A 20 -17.61 4.69 -2.33
N GLY A 21 -18.13 3.46 -2.29
CA GLY A 21 -18.66 2.82 -1.08
C GLY A 21 -17.71 1.80 -0.47
N TYR A 22 -17.86 1.53 0.83
CA TYR A 22 -17.16 0.42 1.48
C TYR A 22 -17.79 -0.92 1.08
N THR A 23 -16.94 -1.88 0.73
CA THR A 23 -17.34 -3.28 0.52
C THR A 23 -16.31 -4.21 1.15
N GLU A 24 -16.73 -5.42 1.49
CA GLU A 24 -15.78 -6.44 1.91
C GLU A 24 -14.71 -6.66 0.82
N GLY A 25 -13.44 -6.63 1.21
CA GLY A 25 -12.31 -6.78 0.29
C GLY A 25 -11.87 -5.53 -0.45
N CYS A 26 -12.51 -4.36 -0.27
CA CYS A 26 -12.15 -3.14 -0.99
C CYS A 26 -10.70 -2.69 -0.76
N PHE A 27 -10.17 -2.91 0.45
CA PHE A 27 -8.78 -2.60 0.75
C PHE A 27 -7.79 -3.54 0.07
N LEU A 28 -8.16 -4.80 -0.14
CA LEU A 28 -7.33 -5.74 -0.90
C LEU A 28 -7.25 -5.32 -2.37
N ARG A 29 -8.40 -4.97 -2.97
CA ARG A 29 -8.46 -4.43 -4.34
C ARG A 29 -7.63 -3.17 -4.51
N ARG A 30 -7.70 -2.25 -3.54
CA ARG A 30 -6.85 -1.04 -3.53
C ARG A 30 -5.36 -1.37 -3.41
N ASN A 31 -4.98 -2.36 -2.62
CA ASN A 31 -3.59 -2.79 -2.50
C ASN A 31 -3.07 -3.46 -3.78
N ASP A 32 -3.88 -4.30 -4.43
CA ASP A 32 -3.55 -4.90 -5.72
C ASP A 32 -3.35 -3.81 -6.79
N TYR A 33 -4.26 -2.83 -6.87
CA TYR A 33 -4.13 -1.70 -7.80
C TYR A 33 -2.82 -0.92 -7.58
N LEU A 34 -2.49 -0.58 -6.33
CA LEU A 34 -1.24 0.13 -6.02
C LEU A 34 -0.01 -0.68 -6.47
N LEU A 35 -0.03 -2.00 -6.27
CA LEU A 35 1.07 -2.86 -6.66
C LEU A 35 1.16 -3.01 -8.19
N GLU A 36 0.05 -3.25 -8.88
CA GLU A 36 0.00 -3.43 -10.33
C GLU A 36 0.50 -2.19 -11.08
N ASN A 37 0.15 -0.99 -10.60
CA ASN A 37 0.50 0.29 -11.22
C ASN A 37 1.85 0.88 -10.75
N SER A 38 2.64 0.14 -9.97
CA SER A 38 3.96 0.58 -9.49
C SER A 38 5.10 -0.23 -10.09
N ALA A 39 6.25 0.39 -10.39
CA ALA A 39 7.43 -0.35 -10.82
C ALA A 39 8.18 -1.04 -9.67
N PHE A 40 8.01 -0.56 -8.44
CA PHE A 40 8.76 -0.97 -7.26
C PHE A 40 7.92 -0.80 -5.99
N LEU A 41 8.08 -1.69 -5.02
CA LEU A 41 7.45 -1.58 -3.70
C LEU A 41 8.48 -1.19 -2.63
N MET A 42 8.34 0.00 -2.04
CA MET A 42 9.01 0.34 -0.80
C MET A 42 8.07 0.06 0.37
N VAL A 43 8.49 -0.80 1.30
CA VAL A 43 7.64 -1.24 2.41
C VAL A 43 8.33 -0.99 3.75
N TYR A 44 7.57 -0.54 4.75
CA TYR A 44 8.01 -0.55 6.14
C TYR A 44 7.31 -1.72 6.85
N TYR A 45 8.04 -2.82 7.07
CA TYR A 45 7.47 -4.06 7.59
C TYR A 45 8.36 -4.70 8.66
N ASP A 46 7.80 -4.89 9.85
CA ASP A 46 8.47 -5.37 11.07
C ASP A 46 8.36 -6.89 11.29
N THR A 47 8.09 -7.65 10.22
CA THR A 47 7.98 -9.12 10.17
C THR A 47 6.70 -9.75 10.73
N VAL A 48 5.73 -8.96 11.20
CA VAL A 48 4.44 -9.50 11.67
C VAL A 48 3.57 -9.95 10.48
N ALA A 49 3.37 -11.26 10.32
CA ALA A 49 2.64 -11.87 9.20
C ALA A 49 1.10 -11.69 9.24
N ILE A 50 0.63 -10.48 9.57
CA ILE A 50 -0.80 -10.15 9.71
C ILE A 50 -1.06 -8.78 9.07
N GLY A 51 -2.23 -8.64 8.44
CA GLY A 51 -2.75 -7.35 7.98
C GLY A 51 -2.36 -6.96 6.55
N GLY A 52 -2.74 -5.73 6.17
CA GLY A 52 -2.66 -5.25 4.78
C GLY A 52 -1.23 -5.15 4.25
N THR A 53 -0.25 -4.80 5.08
CA THR A 53 1.16 -4.71 4.67
C THR A 53 1.73 -6.08 4.30
N PHE A 54 1.47 -7.10 5.12
CA PHE A 54 1.86 -8.48 4.82
C PHE A 54 1.20 -8.98 3.53
N TYR A 55 -0.10 -8.71 3.35
CA TYR A 55 -0.82 -9.03 2.12
C TYR A 55 -0.12 -8.44 0.88
N THR A 56 0.14 -7.13 0.87
CA THR A 56 0.79 -6.46 -0.27
C THR A 56 2.20 -6.99 -0.55
N LEU A 57 2.99 -7.23 0.51
CA LEU A 57 4.33 -7.79 0.35
C LEU A 57 4.30 -9.21 -0.22
N LYS A 58 3.38 -10.05 0.26
CA LYS A 58 3.16 -11.40 -0.29
C LYS A 58 2.81 -11.36 -1.77
N ARG A 59 1.88 -10.47 -2.17
CA ARG A 59 1.49 -10.26 -3.58
C ARG A 59 2.66 -9.79 -4.44
N ALA A 60 3.50 -8.89 -3.92
CA ALA A 60 4.70 -8.42 -4.60
C ALA A 60 5.69 -9.56 -4.88
N VAL A 61 5.89 -10.46 -3.91
CA VAL A 61 6.71 -11.66 -4.09
C VAL A 61 6.11 -12.61 -5.13
N GLU A 62 4.81 -12.89 -5.07
CA GLU A 62 4.10 -13.73 -6.05
C GLU A 62 4.23 -13.19 -7.48
N GLN A 63 4.13 -11.87 -7.65
CA GLN A 63 4.25 -11.18 -8.94
C GLN A 63 5.71 -10.94 -9.37
N LYS A 64 6.70 -11.37 -8.58
CA LYS A 64 8.14 -11.09 -8.80
C LYS A 64 8.44 -9.58 -8.95
N LYS A 65 7.67 -8.71 -8.27
CA LYS A 65 7.92 -7.27 -8.24
C LYS A 65 9.17 -6.98 -7.43
N LYS A 66 10.00 -6.04 -7.88
CA LYS A 66 11.14 -5.55 -7.09
C LYS A 66 10.63 -4.80 -5.85
N PHE A 67 11.24 -5.04 -4.70
CA PHE A 67 10.89 -4.36 -3.46
C PHE A 67 12.09 -4.16 -2.52
N ALA A 68 11.96 -3.21 -1.60
CA ALA A 68 12.89 -3.02 -0.47
C ALA A 68 12.11 -2.78 0.81
N ASN A 69 12.54 -3.45 1.89
CA ASN A 69 12.05 -3.18 3.24
C ASN A 69 12.93 -2.12 3.89
N VAL A 70 12.33 -1.02 4.33
CA VAL A 70 13.00 0.10 5.01
C VAL A 70 12.78 0.08 6.53
N CYS A 71 12.24 -1.00 7.08
CA CYS A 71 12.15 -1.18 8.52
C CYS A 71 13.55 -1.35 9.11
N TYR A 72 14.05 -0.31 9.78
CA TYR A 72 15.29 -0.40 10.53
C TYR A 72 15.04 -1.17 11.82
N ASN A 73 15.72 -2.30 12.00
CA ASN A 73 15.93 -2.86 13.33
C ASN A 73 16.67 -1.80 14.14
N ARG A 74 15.96 -1.06 15.00
CA ARG A 74 16.61 -0.36 16.12
C ARG A 74 17.19 -1.43 17.03
N ARG A 75 18.43 -1.84 16.75
CA ARG A 75 19.30 -2.42 17.79
C ARG A 75 19.62 -1.34 18.81
#